data_AF-A0A3N0V4V6-F1
#
_entry.id   AF-A0A3N0V4V6-F1
#
_cell.length_a   1.000
_cell.length_b   1.000
_cell.length_c   1.000
_cell.angle_alpha   90.00
_cell.angle_beta   90.00
_cell.angle_gamma   90.00
#
_symmetry.space_group_name_H-M   'P 1'
#
loop_
_entity.id
_entity.type
_entity.pdbx_description
1 polymer ?
#
loop_
_entity_poly.entity_id
_entity_poly.type
_entity_poly.pdbx_seq_one_letter_code
_entity_poly.pdbx_strand_id
1 'polypeptide(L)'
;MSWLALIITAALALVAALLWRRQRRLQDELVRLRGALATDVASERLKAAAEERRRLLADLHDDIGAKLLNLVHALERPEQADLVRSVVQDFRDVVSRTNQDACTLLQALGQIREETEARLEAAGSRLDWQQAPDTPDPDLDEAQVLHLFRIAREAVTNALRHGQATRIRMRVRAIARTLVFDVTDDGPGLAAAELTQASGRGTAGMRHRAEALHGSIDWAPGTTGGTKVILQFPLH
;
A
#
# COMPACT_ATOMS: atom_id res chain seq x y z
N MET A 1 77.37 -40.24 1.07
CA MET A 1 76.39 -39.87 0.02
C MET A 1 74.93 -39.78 0.50
N SER A 2 74.63 -39.83 1.80
CA SER A 2 73.25 -39.90 2.32
C SER A 2 72.60 -38.54 2.67
N TRP A 3 73.37 -37.54 3.06
CA TRP A 3 72.82 -36.27 3.60
C TRP A 3 72.27 -35.30 2.53
N LEU A 4 72.87 -35.25 1.34
CA LEU A 4 72.40 -34.39 0.25
C LEU A 4 71.02 -34.83 -0.28
N ALA A 5 70.78 -36.15 -0.38
CA ALA A 5 69.49 -36.68 -0.82
C ALA A 5 68.37 -36.36 0.19
N LEU A 6 68.66 -36.38 1.49
CA LEU A 6 67.72 -35.99 2.54
C LEU A 6 67.35 -34.50 2.47
N ILE A 7 68.32 -33.63 2.19
CA ILE A 7 68.08 -32.19 2.04
C ILE A 7 67.21 -31.90 0.80
N ILE A 8 67.51 -32.55 -0.33
CA ILE A 8 66.77 -32.36 -1.58
C ILE A 8 65.31 -32.85 -1.43
N THR A 9 65.11 -34.00 -0.80
CA THR A 9 63.76 -34.54 -0.56
C THR A 9 62.95 -33.68 0.41
N ALA A 10 63.57 -33.18 1.49
CA ALA A 10 62.92 -32.24 2.40
C ALA A 10 62.56 -30.91 1.71
N ALA A 11 63.44 -30.38 0.86
CA ALA A 11 63.16 -29.17 0.07
C ALA A 11 62.01 -29.38 -0.92
N LEU A 12 61.98 -30.50 -1.63
CA LEU A 12 60.87 -30.87 -2.54
C LEU A 12 59.54 -31.02 -1.79
N ALA A 13 59.54 -31.69 -0.63
CA ALA A 13 58.35 -31.84 0.20
C ALA A 13 57.83 -30.49 0.71
N LEU A 14 58.73 -29.58 1.11
CA LEU A 14 58.37 -28.23 1.54
C LEU A 14 57.76 -27.43 0.38
N VAL A 15 58.36 -27.46 -0.80
CA VAL A 15 57.82 -26.80 -2.00
C VAL A 15 56.45 -27.38 -2.37
N ALA A 16 56.30 -28.70 -2.37
CA ALA A 16 55.02 -29.35 -2.63
C ALA A 16 53.95 -28.96 -1.60
N ALA A 17 54.30 -28.89 -0.31
CA ALA A 17 53.40 -28.45 0.75
C ALA A 17 53.00 -26.97 0.61
N LEU A 18 53.92 -26.09 0.21
CA LEU A 18 53.63 -24.68 -0.07
C LEU A 18 52.72 -24.50 -1.29
N LEU A 19 52.99 -25.24 -2.37
CA LEU A 19 52.15 -25.24 -3.57
C LEU A 19 50.74 -25.78 -3.26
N TRP A 20 50.66 -26.88 -2.51
CA TRP A 20 49.38 -27.45 -2.07
C TRP A 20 48.59 -26.49 -1.19
N ARG A 21 49.24 -25.81 -0.23
CA ARG A 21 48.61 -24.76 0.60
C ARG A 21 48.12 -23.59 -0.25
N ARG A 22 48.92 -23.12 -1.21
CA ARG A 22 48.54 -22.03 -2.12
C ARG A 22 47.33 -22.42 -2.97
N GLN A 23 47.33 -23.64 -3.50
CA GLN A 23 46.25 -24.15 -4.34
C GLN A 23 44.96 -24.34 -3.54
N ARG A 24 45.03 -24.84 -2.30
CA ARG A 24 43.89 -24.91 -1.38
C ARG A 24 43.29 -23.53 -1.10
N ARG A 25 44.13 -22.54 -0.78
CA ARG A 25 43.67 -21.15 -0.55
C ARG A 25 42.94 -20.57 -1.76
N LEU A 26 43.50 -20.76 -2.97
CA LEU A 26 42.87 -20.28 -4.20
C LEU A 26 41.54 -20.99 -4.46
N GLN A 27 41.43 -22.28 -4.17
CA GLN A 27 40.16 -23.02 -4.28
C GLN A 27 39.13 -22.51 -3.27
N ASP A 28 39.51 -22.30 -2.02
CA ASP A 28 38.62 -21.77 -0.99
C ASP A 28 38.12 -20.36 -1.35
N GLU A 29 39.01 -19.51 -1.88
CA GLU A 29 38.67 -18.16 -2.32
C GLU A 29 37.74 -18.18 -3.55
N LEU A 30 37.99 -19.05 -4.52
CA LEU A 30 37.10 -19.24 -5.67
C LEU A 30 35.71 -19.74 -5.25
N VAL A 31 35.62 -20.66 -4.30
CA VAL A 31 34.33 -21.15 -3.77
C VAL A 31 33.59 -20.03 -3.06
N ARG A 32 34.28 -19.22 -2.24
CA ARG A 32 33.69 -18.06 -1.56
C ARG A 32 33.16 -17.03 -2.55
N LEU A 33 33.95 -16.65 -3.55
CA LEU A 33 33.55 -15.67 -4.56
C LEU A 33 32.36 -16.16 -5.39
N ARG A 34 32.36 -17.44 -5.78
CA ARG A 34 31.21 -18.05 -6.48
C ARG A 34 29.94 -18.06 -5.62
N GLY A 35 30.07 -18.38 -4.33
CA GLY A 35 28.95 -18.35 -3.39
C GLY A 35 28.36 -16.94 -3.26
N ALA A 36 29.22 -15.93 -3.07
CA ALA A 36 28.80 -14.53 -2.95
C ALA A 36 28.11 -14.01 -4.23
N LEU A 37 28.67 -14.31 -5.40
CA LEU A 37 28.07 -13.92 -6.68
C LEU A 37 26.71 -14.61 -6.91
N ALA A 38 26.60 -15.89 -6.54
CA ALA A 38 25.34 -16.64 -6.68
C ALA A 38 24.23 -16.05 -5.78
N THR A 39 24.56 -15.67 -4.54
CA THR A 39 23.60 -15.02 -3.64
C THR A 39 23.20 -13.63 -4.13
N ASP A 40 24.16 -12.87 -4.65
CA ASP A 40 23.92 -11.52 -5.14
C ASP A 40 23.00 -11.52 -6.37
N VAL A 41 23.34 -12.34 -7.37
CA VAL A 41 22.49 -12.55 -8.57
C VAL A 41 21.11 -13.08 -8.21
N ALA A 42 21.00 -13.99 -7.23
CA ALA A 42 19.70 -14.48 -6.77
C ALA A 42 18.87 -13.35 -6.14
N SER A 43 19.50 -12.49 -5.33
CA SER A 43 18.82 -11.36 -4.68
C SER A 43 18.37 -10.31 -5.71
N GLU A 44 19.21 -9.98 -6.68
CA GLU A 44 18.89 -9.03 -7.75
C GLU A 44 17.79 -9.56 -8.66
N ARG A 45 17.78 -10.87 -8.96
CA ARG A 45 16.67 -11.50 -9.70
C ARG A 45 15.36 -11.45 -8.95
N LEU A 46 15.37 -11.69 -7.64
CA LEU A 46 14.16 -11.61 -6.81
C LEU A 46 13.62 -10.18 -6.76
N LYS A 47 14.50 -9.19 -6.58
CA LYS A 47 14.12 -7.77 -6.62
C LYS A 47 13.56 -7.38 -7.99
N ALA A 48 14.27 -7.71 -9.07
CA ALA A 48 13.81 -7.41 -10.43
C ALA A 48 12.47 -8.10 -10.75
N ALA A 49 12.26 -9.34 -10.32
CA ALA A 49 11.00 -10.04 -10.49
C ALA A 49 9.86 -9.40 -9.66
N ALA A 50 10.15 -8.94 -8.44
CA ALA A 50 9.17 -8.22 -7.62
C ALA A 50 8.82 -6.84 -8.22
N GLU A 51 9.81 -6.11 -8.71
CA GLU A 51 9.66 -4.82 -9.40
C GLU A 51 8.82 -4.97 -10.67
N GLU A 52 9.09 -6.00 -11.47
CA GLU A 52 8.36 -6.30 -12.70
C GLU A 52 6.93 -6.73 -12.40
N ARG A 53 6.73 -7.59 -11.37
CA ARG A 53 5.40 -7.96 -10.90
C ARG A 53 4.62 -6.72 -10.44
N ARG A 54 5.27 -5.76 -9.77
CA ARG A 54 4.66 -4.50 -9.33
C ARG A 54 4.24 -3.64 -10.52
N ARG A 55 5.09 -3.52 -11.54
CA ARG A 55 4.79 -2.80 -12.79
C ARG A 55 3.62 -3.45 -13.54
N LEU A 56 3.68 -4.77 -13.76
CA LEU A 56 2.60 -5.51 -14.41
C LEU A 56 1.29 -5.36 -13.65
N LEU A 57 1.31 -5.39 -12.32
CA LEU A 57 0.11 -5.16 -11.51
C LEU A 57 -0.43 -3.73 -11.66
N ALA A 58 0.43 -2.71 -11.75
CA ALA A 58 0.02 -1.33 -12.00
C ALA A 58 -0.58 -1.15 -13.40
N ASP A 59 0.07 -1.68 -14.44
CA ASP A 59 -0.44 -1.64 -15.81
C ASP A 59 -1.76 -2.39 -15.94
N LEU A 60 -1.88 -3.58 -15.33
CA LEU A 60 -3.13 -4.34 -15.26
C LEU A 60 -4.20 -3.57 -14.48
N HIS A 61 -3.84 -2.87 -13.40
CA HIS A 61 -4.78 -2.06 -12.62
C HIS A 61 -5.42 -0.95 -13.45
N ASP A 62 -4.61 -0.23 -14.23
CA ASP A 62 -5.06 0.91 -15.02
C ASP A 62 -5.80 0.48 -16.29
N ASP A 63 -5.24 -0.48 -17.04
CA ASP A 63 -5.82 -0.92 -18.31
C ASP A 63 -7.09 -1.75 -18.13
N ILE A 64 -7.12 -2.68 -17.17
CA ILE A 64 -8.31 -3.49 -16.91
C ILE A 64 -9.37 -2.64 -16.20
N GLY A 65 -8.95 -1.74 -15.30
CA GLY A 65 -9.83 -0.78 -14.64
C GLY A 65 -10.57 0.11 -15.65
N ALA A 66 -9.85 0.66 -16.62
CA ALA A 66 -10.42 1.49 -17.68
C ALA A 66 -11.34 0.69 -18.63
N LYS A 67 -10.93 -0.51 -19.06
CA LYS A 67 -11.74 -1.37 -19.94
C LYS A 67 -13.03 -1.84 -19.28
N LEU A 68 -12.98 -2.21 -18.01
CA LEU A 68 -14.16 -2.57 -17.24
C LEU A 68 -15.07 -1.36 -16.99
N LEU A 69 -14.50 -0.16 -16.75
CA LEU A 69 -15.29 1.06 -16.68
C LEU A 69 -16.02 1.34 -18.00
N ASN A 70 -15.34 1.15 -19.13
CA ASN A 70 -15.94 1.35 -20.46
C ASN A 70 -17.06 0.34 -20.74
N LEU A 71 -16.89 -0.93 -20.34
CA LEU A 71 -17.96 -1.93 -20.39
C LEU A 71 -19.16 -1.56 -19.50
N VAL A 72 -18.91 -1.04 -18.29
CA VAL A 72 -19.98 -0.54 -17.41
C VAL A 72 -20.74 0.62 -18.05
N HIS A 73 -20.07 1.52 -18.77
CA HIS A 73 -20.73 2.62 -19.47
C HIS A 73 -21.46 2.19 -20.76
N ALA A 74 -21.07 1.05 -21.34
CA ALA A 74 -21.74 0.47 -22.51
C ALA A 74 -23.01 -0.33 -22.15
N LEU A 75 -23.26 -0.62 -20.86
CA LEU A 75 -24.45 -1.33 -20.40
C LEU A 75 -25.60 -0.36 -20.17
N GLU A 76 -26.67 -0.49 -20.97
CA GLU A 76 -27.83 0.41 -20.96
C GLU A 76 -28.79 0.20 -19.77
N ARG A 77 -28.62 -0.88 -18.98
CA ARG A 77 -29.51 -1.22 -17.85
C ARG A 77 -28.83 -0.97 -16.50
N PRO A 78 -29.41 -0.15 -15.60
CA PRO A 78 -28.79 0.24 -14.33
C PRO A 78 -28.45 -0.95 -13.42
N GLU A 79 -29.34 -1.96 -13.34
CA GLU A 79 -29.19 -3.14 -12.49
C GLU A 79 -28.00 -4.05 -12.87
N GLN A 80 -27.66 -4.13 -14.16
CA GLN A 80 -26.49 -4.90 -14.63
C GLN A 80 -25.20 -4.12 -14.43
N ALA A 81 -25.25 -2.79 -14.53
CA ALA A 81 -24.13 -1.94 -14.16
C ALA A 81 -23.80 -2.05 -12.66
N ASP A 82 -24.78 -2.29 -11.78
CA ASP A 82 -24.60 -2.56 -10.33
C ASP A 82 -23.71 -3.77 -10.09
N LEU A 83 -24.11 -4.90 -10.65
CA LEU A 83 -23.39 -6.15 -10.49
C LEU A 83 -21.98 -6.07 -11.05
N VAL A 84 -21.80 -5.55 -12.27
CA VAL A 84 -20.46 -5.41 -12.88
C VAL A 84 -19.60 -4.45 -12.07
N ARG A 85 -20.13 -3.33 -11.57
CA ARG A 85 -19.33 -2.42 -10.73
C ARG A 85 -18.93 -3.07 -9.41
N SER A 86 -19.78 -3.91 -8.81
CA SER A 86 -19.41 -4.69 -7.62
C SER A 86 -18.30 -5.70 -7.93
N VAL A 87 -18.38 -6.45 -9.03
CA VAL A 87 -17.36 -7.43 -9.43
C VAL A 87 -16.03 -6.75 -9.80
N VAL A 88 -16.08 -5.58 -10.45
CA VAL A 88 -14.89 -4.76 -10.70
C VAL A 88 -14.28 -4.27 -9.40
N GLN A 89 -15.11 -3.92 -8.43
CA GLN A 89 -14.68 -3.49 -7.11
C GLN A 89 -14.09 -4.66 -6.33
N ASP A 90 -14.70 -5.84 -6.35
CA ASP A 90 -14.18 -7.06 -5.73
C ASP A 90 -12.86 -7.51 -6.39
N PHE A 91 -12.75 -7.40 -7.72
CA PHE A 91 -11.51 -7.68 -8.43
C PHE A 91 -10.42 -6.67 -8.10
N ARG A 92 -10.77 -5.37 -8.05
CA ARG A 92 -9.87 -4.33 -7.53
C ARG A 92 -9.49 -4.63 -6.09
N ASP A 93 -10.41 -5.17 -5.29
CA ASP A 93 -10.19 -5.54 -3.90
C ASP A 93 -9.18 -6.68 -3.76
N VAL A 94 -9.28 -7.73 -4.58
CA VAL A 94 -8.32 -8.84 -4.65
C VAL A 94 -6.96 -8.39 -5.18
N VAL A 95 -6.92 -7.52 -6.20
CA VAL A 95 -5.65 -7.08 -6.82
C VAL A 95 -4.86 -6.13 -5.92
N SER A 96 -5.54 -5.19 -5.25
CA SER A 96 -4.88 -4.21 -4.37
C SER A 96 -4.55 -4.74 -2.96
N ARG A 97 -4.88 -5.99 -2.65
CA ARG A 97 -4.38 -6.69 -1.45
C ARG A 97 -2.85 -6.87 -1.40
N THR A 98 -2.14 -6.60 -2.50
CA THR A 98 -0.73 -7.02 -2.62
C THR A 98 0.30 -5.93 -2.29
N ASN A 99 -0.10 -4.72 -1.85
CA ASN A 99 0.82 -3.57 -1.80
C ASN A 99 0.81 -2.75 -0.49
N GLN A 100 0.09 -3.16 0.55
CA GLN A 100 0.10 -2.45 1.83
C GLN A 100 0.62 -3.38 2.91
N ASP A 101 1.93 -3.32 3.11
CA ASP A 101 2.62 -4.03 4.17
C ASP A 101 2.08 -3.57 5.53
N ALA A 102 2.04 -4.49 6.49
CA ALA A 102 1.74 -4.15 7.88
C ALA A 102 2.67 -3.02 8.35
N CYS A 103 2.08 -1.98 8.93
CA CYS A 103 2.82 -0.80 9.34
C CYS A 103 2.14 -0.15 10.55
N THR A 104 2.84 0.77 11.19
CA THR A 104 2.28 1.53 12.31
C THR A 104 1.18 2.48 11.82
N LEU A 105 0.21 2.81 12.68
CA LEU A 105 -0.87 3.74 12.34
C LEU A 105 -0.32 5.10 11.85
N LEU A 106 0.72 5.64 12.48
CA LEU A 106 1.33 6.91 12.07
C LEU A 106 1.98 6.81 10.69
N GLN A 107 2.58 5.68 10.32
CA GLN A 107 3.09 5.45 8.97
C GLN A 107 1.95 5.42 7.94
N ALA A 108 0.88 4.67 8.22
CA ALA A 108 -0.29 4.61 7.34
C ALA A 108 -0.91 6.01 7.13
N LEU A 109 -1.08 6.78 8.21
CA LEU A 109 -1.60 8.14 8.15
C LEU A 109 -0.68 9.10 7.39
N GLY A 110 0.63 8.97 7.56
CA GLY A 110 1.62 9.75 6.82
C GLY A 110 1.52 9.52 5.31
N GLN A 111 1.43 8.25 4.90
CA GLN A 111 1.27 7.90 3.49
C GLN A 111 -0.08 8.37 2.91
N ILE A 112 -1.17 8.23 3.66
CA ILE A 112 -2.49 8.76 3.27
C ILE A 112 -2.43 10.26 3.07
N ARG A 113 -1.76 10.98 3.97
CA ARG A 113 -1.57 12.42 3.88
C ARG A 113 -0.80 12.79 2.62
N GLU A 114 0.35 12.17 2.37
CA GLU A 114 1.17 12.44 1.18
C GLU A 114 0.41 12.17 -0.13
N GLU A 115 -0.27 11.02 -0.23
CA GLU A 115 -1.09 10.68 -1.41
C GLU A 115 -2.21 11.71 -1.62
N THR A 116 -2.86 12.12 -0.52
CA THR A 116 -3.96 13.09 -0.59
C THR A 116 -3.47 14.48 -0.96
N GLU A 117 -2.35 14.95 -0.39
CA GLU A 117 -1.75 16.24 -0.75
C GLU A 117 -1.42 16.30 -2.25
N ALA A 118 -0.72 15.29 -2.77
CA ALA A 118 -0.36 15.22 -4.20
C ALA A 118 -1.60 15.23 -5.11
N ARG A 119 -2.65 14.50 -4.72
CA ARG A 119 -3.89 14.41 -5.49
C ARG A 119 -4.68 15.72 -5.48
N LEU A 120 -4.70 16.41 -4.34
CA LEU A 120 -5.38 17.71 -4.21
C LEU A 120 -4.63 18.80 -4.95
N GLU A 121 -3.30 18.80 -4.89
CA GLU A 121 -2.46 19.74 -5.67
C GLU A 121 -2.74 19.63 -7.17
N ALA A 122 -2.78 18.40 -7.71
CA ALA A 122 -3.11 18.15 -9.11
C ALA A 122 -4.53 18.62 -9.50
N ALA A 123 -5.46 18.67 -8.53
CA ALA A 123 -6.82 19.15 -8.72
C ALA A 123 -7.00 20.65 -8.37
N GLY A 124 -5.94 21.37 -7.98
CA GLY A 124 -6.02 22.77 -7.56
C GLY A 124 -6.74 23.00 -6.22
N SER A 125 -6.82 21.97 -5.37
CA SER A 125 -7.48 21.97 -4.07
C SER A 125 -6.46 21.95 -2.92
N ARG A 126 -6.90 22.25 -1.69
CA ARG A 126 -6.02 22.29 -0.50
C ARG A 126 -6.42 21.27 0.56
N LEU A 127 -5.42 20.67 1.21
CA LEU A 127 -5.58 19.83 2.39
C LEU A 127 -5.45 20.64 3.68
N ASP A 128 -6.40 20.47 4.59
CA ASP A 128 -6.33 20.89 6.00
C ASP A 128 -6.18 19.62 6.87
N TRP A 129 -4.93 19.24 7.16
CA TRP A 129 -4.62 18.05 7.97
C TRP A 129 -4.57 18.40 9.46
N GLN A 130 -5.37 17.70 10.27
CA GLN A 130 -5.48 17.93 11.71
C GLN A 130 -5.29 16.64 12.48
N GLN A 131 -4.15 16.52 13.16
CA GLN A 131 -3.80 15.34 13.94
C GLN A 131 -3.31 15.79 15.31
N ALA A 132 -3.79 15.13 16.36
CA ALA A 132 -3.35 15.42 17.72
C ALA A 132 -1.90 14.93 17.94
N PRO A 133 -1.02 15.68 18.62
CA PRO A 133 0.37 15.28 18.84
C PRO A 133 0.51 13.96 19.62
N ASP A 134 -0.49 13.62 20.42
CA ASP A 134 -0.59 12.43 21.27
C ASP A 134 -1.41 11.30 20.60
N THR A 135 -1.50 11.30 19.28
CA THR A 135 -2.14 10.19 18.55
C THR A 135 -1.39 8.89 18.84
N PRO A 136 -2.06 7.82 19.32
CA PRO A 136 -1.44 6.54 19.57
C PRO A 136 -0.92 5.92 18.28
N ASP A 137 0.08 5.04 18.40
CA ASP A 137 0.75 4.43 17.25
C ASP A 137 0.84 2.90 17.35
N PRO A 138 -0.31 2.18 17.32
CA PRO A 138 -0.31 0.72 17.28
C PRO A 138 0.12 0.21 15.89
N ASP A 139 0.55 -1.05 15.86
CA ASP A 139 0.73 -1.78 14.60
C ASP A 139 -0.64 -2.08 13.97
N LEU A 140 -0.76 -1.84 12.67
CA LEU A 140 -1.91 -2.23 11.87
C LEU A 140 -1.56 -3.43 11.00
N ASP A 141 -2.47 -4.40 10.93
CA ASP A 141 -2.33 -5.49 9.97
C ASP A 141 -2.57 -5.01 8.52
N GLU A 142 -2.14 -5.83 7.55
CA GLU A 142 -2.26 -5.50 6.12
C GLU A 142 -3.71 -5.17 5.71
N ALA A 143 -4.70 -5.84 6.30
CA ALA A 143 -6.11 -5.61 5.99
C ALA A 143 -6.57 -4.26 6.56
N GLN A 144 -6.13 -3.90 7.75
CA GLN A 144 -6.45 -2.63 8.41
C GLN A 144 -5.87 -1.46 7.63
N VAL A 145 -4.59 -1.54 7.24
CA VAL A 145 -3.93 -0.53 6.40
C VAL A 145 -4.71 -0.39 5.09
N LEU A 146 -5.00 -1.51 4.43
CA LEU A 146 -5.74 -1.57 3.17
C LEU A 146 -7.11 -0.90 3.22
N HIS A 147 -7.91 -1.22 4.24
CA HIS A 147 -9.25 -0.67 4.37
C HIS A 147 -9.22 0.82 4.70
N LEU A 148 -8.32 1.25 5.58
CA LEU A 148 -8.16 2.67 5.94
C LEU A 148 -7.78 3.52 4.72
N PHE A 149 -6.77 3.10 3.96
CA PHE A 149 -6.36 3.80 2.73
C PHE A 149 -7.48 3.94 1.71
N ARG A 150 -8.22 2.87 1.49
CA ARG A 150 -9.31 2.87 0.49
C ARG A 150 -10.45 3.76 0.89
N ILE A 151 -10.81 3.77 2.17
CA ILE A 151 -11.83 4.67 2.69
C ILE A 151 -11.37 6.12 2.51
N ALA A 152 -10.12 6.44 2.86
CA ALA A 152 -9.54 7.77 2.65
C ALA A 152 -9.58 8.17 1.16
N ARG A 153 -9.10 7.29 0.27
CA ARG A 153 -9.05 7.55 -1.18
C ARG A 153 -10.43 7.71 -1.81
N GLU A 154 -11.40 6.91 -1.41
CA GLU A 154 -12.78 7.01 -1.88
C GLU A 154 -13.43 8.31 -1.38
N ALA A 155 -13.24 8.68 -0.11
CA ALA A 155 -13.73 9.93 0.45
C ALA A 155 -13.16 11.15 -0.30
N VAL A 156 -11.84 11.18 -0.56
CA VAL A 156 -11.20 12.24 -1.36
C VAL A 156 -11.69 12.26 -2.80
N THR A 157 -11.89 11.08 -3.41
CA THR A 157 -12.44 10.97 -4.77
C THR A 157 -13.84 11.56 -4.84
N ASN A 158 -14.69 11.25 -3.86
CA ASN A 158 -16.05 11.75 -3.79
C ASN A 158 -16.09 13.26 -3.58
N ALA A 159 -15.26 13.79 -2.70
CA ALA A 159 -15.11 15.23 -2.49
C ALA A 159 -14.69 15.98 -3.77
N LEU A 160 -13.71 15.45 -4.52
CA LEU A 160 -13.24 16.07 -5.76
C LEU A 160 -14.25 15.94 -6.91
N ARG A 161 -14.83 14.76 -7.12
CA ARG A 161 -15.72 14.50 -8.27
C ARG A 161 -17.13 15.03 -8.08
N HIS A 162 -17.70 14.83 -6.88
CA HIS A 162 -19.09 15.15 -6.59
C HIS A 162 -19.20 16.45 -5.80
N GLY A 163 -18.27 16.70 -4.88
CA GLY A 163 -18.25 17.92 -4.08
C GLY A 163 -17.71 19.15 -4.83
N GLN A 164 -16.95 18.96 -5.93
CA GLN A 164 -16.16 20.04 -6.54
C GLN A 164 -15.36 20.83 -5.50
N ALA A 165 -14.89 20.10 -4.47
CA ALA A 165 -14.30 20.69 -3.28
C ALA A 165 -13.04 21.48 -3.63
N THR A 166 -12.90 22.68 -3.08
CA THR A 166 -11.65 23.47 -3.16
C THR A 166 -10.78 23.24 -1.92
N ARG A 167 -11.38 22.73 -0.84
CA ARG A 167 -10.72 22.40 0.41
C ARG A 167 -11.26 21.11 0.98
N ILE A 168 -10.36 20.22 1.35
CA ILE A 168 -10.67 19.01 2.12
C ILE A 168 -9.97 19.12 3.47
N ARG A 169 -10.72 18.91 4.55
CA ARG A 169 -10.17 18.73 5.89
C ARG A 169 -10.12 17.24 6.22
N MET A 170 -9.00 16.78 6.74
CA MET A 170 -8.85 15.44 7.28
C MET A 170 -8.42 15.54 8.73
N ARG A 171 -9.19 14.91 9.63
CA ARG A 171 -8.95 14.95 11.07
C ARG A 171 -8.79 13.56 11.62
N VAL A 172 -7.71 13.36 12.37
CA VAL A 172 -7.40 12.13 13.10
C VAL A 172 -7.50 12.42 14.59
N ARG A 173 -8.29 11.60 15.29
CA ARG A 173 -8.38 11.61 16.76
C ARG A 173 -8.37 10.17 17.25
N ALA A 174 -7.82 9.95 18.44
CA ALA A 174 -8.03 8.72 19.18
C ALA A 174 -8.82 9.04 20.45
N ILE A 175 -9.92 8.33 20.66
CA ILE A 175 -10.74 8.44 21.87
C ILE A 175 -10.66 7.09 22.56
N ALA A 176 -9.96 7.03 23.69
CA ALA A 176 -9.60 5.79 24.37
C ALA A 176 -8.87 4.80 23.44
N ARG A 177 -9.54 3.75 22.97
CA ARG A 177 -9.01 2.75 22.02
C ARG A 177 -9.74 2.75 20.68
N THR A 178 -10.29 3.88 20.28
CA THR A 178 -11.02 4.00 19.01
C THR A 178 -10.39 5.11 18.19
N LEU A 179 -9.96 4.78 16.98
CA LEU A 179 -9.60 5.78 16.00
C LEU A 179 -10.88 6.42 15.49
N VAL A 180 -10.90 7.75 15.45
CA VAL A 180 -11.92 8.55 14.77
C VAL A 180 -11.22 9.33 13.67
N PHE A 181 -11.49 8.94 12.44
CA PHE A 181 -10.92 9.54 11.24
C PHE A 181 -12.05 10.19 10.43
N ASP A 182 -12.00 11.50 10.28
CA ASP A 182 -13.02 12.24 9.54
C ASP A 182 -12.47 13.03 8.36
N VAL A 183 -13.17 12.94 7.22
CA VAL A 183 -12.87 13.67 5.98
C VAL A 183 -14.05 14.58 5.70
N THR A 184 -13.81 15.89 5.62
CA THR A 184 -14.84 16.91 5.37
C THR A 184 -14.49 17.72 4.14
N ASP A 185 -15.37 17.77 3.15
CA ASP A 185 -15.23 18.67 1.99
C ASP A 185 -15.97 19.99 2.20
N ASP A 186 -15.71 20.97 1.33
CA ASP A 186 -16.37 22.29 1.30
C ASP A 186 -17.35 22.45 0.13
N GLY A 187 -17.80 21.34 -0.46
CA GLY A 187 -18.72 21.31 -1.59
C GLY A 187 -20.18 21.63 -1.22
N PRO A 188 -21.13 21.39 -2.14
CA PRO A 188 -22.56 21.61 -1.89
C PRO A 188 -23.15 20.63 -0.87
N GLY A 189 -22.42 19.56 -0.53
CA GLY A 189 -22.89 18.50 0.36
C GLY A 189 -23.85 17.53 -0.32
N LEU A 190 -24.15 16.43 0.37
CA LEU A 190 -25.22 15.50 -0.02
C LEU A 190 -26.59 16.08 0.33
N ALA A 191 -27.60 15.85 -0.52
CA ALA A 191 -28.97 16.21 -0.17
C ALA A 191 -29.42 15.44 1.09
N ALA A 192 -30.28 16.03 1.91
CA ALA A 192 -30.74 15.40 3.16
C ALA A 192 -31.32 13.98 2.95
N ALA A 193 -32.01 13.76 1.83
CA ALA A 193 -32.51 12.44 1.45
C ALA A 193 -31.39 11.43 1.15
N GLU A 194 -30.29 11.88 0.55
CA GLU A 194 -29.10 11.08 0.22
C GLU A 194 -28.21 10.82 1.44
N LEU A 195 -28.29 11.63 2.50
CA LEU A 195 -27.62 11.35 3.77
C LEU A 195 -28.29 10.16 4.50
N THR A 196 -29.63 10.15 4.54
CA THR A 196 -30.41 9.02 5.12
C THR A 196 -30.36 7.76 4.27
N GLN A 197 -30.23 7.91 2.94
CA GLN A 197 -30.09 6.82 1.99
C GLN A 197 -28.75 6.91 1.26
N ALA A 198 -27.64 7.05 1.99
CA ALA A 198 -26.32 6.96 1.38
C ALA A 198 -26.15 5.53 0.83
N SER A 199 -26.71 5.29 -0.34
CA SER A 199 -26.94 3.98 -0.97
C SER A 199 -26.16 3.89 -2.28
N GLY A 200 -25.34 4.90 -2.59
CA GLY A 200 -24.41 4.85 -3.71
C GLY A 200 -23.37 3.76 -3.49
N ARG A 201 -22.97 3.05 -4.56
CA ARG A 201 -22.03 1.91 -4.46
C ARG A 201 -20.69 2.25 -3.79
N GLY A 202 -20.20 3.49 -3.91
CA GLY A 202 -19.02 3.97 -3.19
C GLY A 202 -19.23 3.99 -1.66
N THR A 203 -20.40 4.43 -1.20
CA THR A 203 -20.78 4.40 0.22
C THR A 203 -21.01 2.99 0.76
N ALA A 204 -21.59 2.09 -0.06
CA ALA A 204 -21.73 0.67 0.30
C ALA A 204 -20.37 -0.02 0.46
N GLY A 205 -19.43 0.22 -0.47
CA GLY A 205 -18.07 -0.28 -0.37
C GLY A 205 -17.33 0.27 0.86
N MET A 206 -17.49 1.55 1.18
CA MET A 206 -16.91 2.11 2.40
C MET A 206 -17.51 1.51 3.68
N ARG A 207 -18.83 1.22 3.72
CA ARG A 207 -19.44 0.50 4.86
C ARG A 207 -18.85 -0.88 5.05
N HIS A 208 -18.77 -1.68 3.99
CA HIS A 208 -18.22 -3.03 4.08
C HIS A 208 -16.77 -3.04 4.58
N ARG A 209 -15.96 -2.07 4.14
CA ARG A 209 -14.58 -1.91 4.62
C ARG A 209 -14.52 -1.46 6.08
N ALA A 210 -15.42 -0.59 6.52
CA ALA A 210 -15.51 -0.20 7.93
C ALA A 210 -15.94 -1.39 8.82
N GLU A 211 -16.87 -2.21 8.35
CA GLU A 211 -17.25 -3.46 9.02
C GLU A 211 -16.08 -4.45 9.11
N ALA A 212 -15.28 -4.56 8.05
CA ALA A 212 -14.06 -5.38 8.05
C ALA A 212 -12.98 -4.88 9.03
N LEU A 213 -13.01 -3.60 9.40
CA LEU A 213 -12.21 -3.02 10.48
C LEU A 213 -12.83 -3.23 11.87
N HIS A 214 -13.95 -3.94 11.98
CA HIS A 214 -14.78 -4.00 13.19
C HIS A 214 -15.26 -2.63 13.68
N GLY A 215 -15.45 -1.71 12.74
CA GLY A 215 -15.81 -0.32 12.96
C GLY A 215 -17.16 0.08 12.36
N SER A 216 -17.40 1.38 12.34
CA SER A 216 -18.55 2.01 11.70
C SER A 216 -18.12 3.17 10.81
N ILE A 217 -18.96 3.51 9.84
CA ILE A 217 -18.78 4.70 9.02
C ILE A 217 -20.10 5.43 8.84
N ASP A 218 -20.07 6.75 9.01
CA ASP A 218 -21.24 7.62 8.94
C ASP A 218 -20.99 8.82 8.02
N TRP A 219 -22.09 9.38 7.50
CA TRP A 219 -22.10 10.60 6.72
C TRP A 219 -22.93 11.67 7.43
N ALA A 220 -22.37 12.86 7.56
CA ALA A 220 -23.03 14.01 8.16
C ALA A 220 -22.82 15.26 7.30
N PRO A 221 -23.67 16.30 7.42
CA PRO A 221 -23.36 17.60 6.87
C PRO A 221 -22.06 18.17 7.47
N GLY A 222 -21.23 18.77 6.62
CA GLY A 222 -20.05 19.49 7.09
C GLY A 222 -20.44 20.79 7.80
N THR A 223 -19.74 21.14 8.88
CA THR A 223 -20.07 22.31 9.72
C THR A 223 -19.92 23.65 9.00
N THR A 224 -19.15 23.67 7.92
CA THR A 224 -18.87 24.86 7.10
C THR A 224 -19.38 24.70 5.66
N GLY A 225 -20.30 23.74 5.42
CA GLY A 225 -20.65 23.27 4.09
C GLY A 225 -20.04 21.90 3.79
N GLY A 226 -20.47 21.27 2.68
CA GLY A 226 -19.97 20.00 2.19
C GLY A 226 -20.46 18.76 2.95
N THR A 227 -19.80 17.64 2.70
CA THR A 227 -20.08 16.35 3.33
C THR A 227 -18.96 15.97 4.29
N LYS A 228 -19.34 15.43 5.44
CA LYS A 228 -18.42 14.85 6.41
C LYS A 228 -18.58 13.33 6.44
N VAL A 229 -17.51 12.62 6.10
CA VAL A 229 -17.38 11.16 6.25
C VAL A 229 -16.65 10.89 7.56
N ILE A 230 -17.18 10.01 8.41
CA ILE A 230 -16.63 9.70 9.74
C ILE A 230 -16.42 8.20 9.84
N LEU A 231 -15.17 7.76 9.83
CA LEU A 231 -14.77 6.38 10.11
C LEU A 231 -14.40 6.24 11.60
N GLN A 232 -14.91 5.19 12.24
CA GLN A 232 -14.54 4.83 13.60
C GLN A 232 -14.20 3.35 13.65
N PHE A 233 -13.05 2.96 14.21
CA PHE A 233 -12.73 1.55 14.43
C PHE A 233 -11.80 1.36 15.63
N PRO A 234 -11.84 0.18 16.29
CA PRO A 234 -10.99 -0.10 17.45
C PRO A 234 -9.51 -0.21 17.07
N LEU A 235 -8.67 0.36 17.91
CA LEU A 235 -7.22 0.18 17.91
C LEU A 235 -6.89 -0.93 18.91
N HIS A 236 -6.22 -1.98 18.44
CA HIS A 236 -5.86 -3.15 19.24
C HIS A 236 -4.45 -3.04 19.84
#